data_AF-A0A9Q9MKQ0-F1
#
_entry.id   AF-A0A9Q9MKQ0-F1
#
_cell.length_a   1.000
_cell.length_b   1.000
_cell.length_c   1.000
_cell.angle_alpha   90.00
_cell.angle_beta   90.00
_cell.angle_gamma   90.00
#
_symmetry.space_group_name_H-M   'P 1'
#
loop_
_entity.id
_entity.type
_entity.pdbx_description
1 polymer ?
#
loop_
_entity_poly.entity_id
_entity_poly.type
_entity_poly.pdbx_seq_one_letter_code
_entity_poly.pdbx_strand_id
1 'polypeptide(L)'
;MMTSEAALLAAAAAHFGFQATVTAVVYPALARVPAAQWPDAHRAHTTAITGLVVGVYGALVVTGGWALWSGPDAWTLLALAATAVAFAVTAAAAAPAHARLSTGHDPGRITALLRVDRVRAAASAVALAAAVGAMW
;
A
#
# COMPACT_ATOMS: atom_id res chain seq x y z
N MET A 1 16.69 -7.62 21.93
CA MET A 1 15.78 -8.44 21.09
C MET A 1 14.73 -7.52 20.51
N MET A 2 14.38 -7.67 19.22
CA MET A 2 13.27 -6.92 18.62
C MET A 2 11.96 -7.47 19.16
N THR A 3 11.01 -6.61 19.53
CA THR A 3 9.65 -7.01 19.93
C THR A 3 8.74 -7.09 18.70
N SER A 4 7.60 -7.77 18.83
CA SER A 4 6.57 -7.84 17.78
C SER A 4 6.06 -6.47 17.38
N GLU A 5 5.88 -5.57 18.34
CA GLU A 5 5.35 -4.22 18.16
C GLU A 5 6.36 -3.36 17.41
N ALA A 6 7.65 -3.43 17.79
CA ALA A 6 8.73 -2.72 17.10
C ALA A 6 8.87 -3.21 15.64
N ALA A 7 8.74 -4.52 15.41
CA ALA A 7 8.78 -5.09 14.06
C ALA A 7 7.56 -4.63 13.22
N LEU A 8 6.36 -4.65 13.80
CA LEU A 8 5.14 -4.18 13.15
C LEU A 8 5.21 -2.68 12.84
N LEU A 9 5.72 -1.87 13.76
CA LEU A 9 5.94 -0.44 13.56
C LEU A 9 6.91 -0.18 12.40
N ALA A 10 8.03 -0.90 12.33
CA ALA A 10 8.98 -0.77 11.23
C ALA A 10 8.33 -1.12 9.87
N ALA A 11 7.56 -2.21 9.81
CA ALA A 11 6.85 -2.60 8.60
C ALA A 11 5.73 -1.60 8.22
N ALA A 12 4.97 -1.08 9.19
CA ALA A 12 3.95 -0.08 8.98
C ALA A 12 4.54 1.25 8.50
N ALA A 13 5.69 1.67 9.04
CA ALA A 13 6.42 2.85 8.59
C ALA A 13 6.91 2.69 7.15
N ALA A 14 7.49 1.52 6.81
CA ALA A 14 7.90 1.22 5.44
C ALA A 14 6.70 1.25 4.47
N HIS A 15 5.57 0.68 4.86
CA HIS A 15 4.34 0.70 4.06
C HIS A 15 3.76 2.09 3.88
N PHE A 16 3.69 2.89 4.95
CA PHE A 16 3.26 4.27 4.86
C PHE A 16 4.19 5.10 3.96
N GLY A 17 5.51 4.97 4.12
CA GLY A 17 6.49 5.66 3.27
C GLY A 17 6.36 5.29 1.80
N PHE A 18 6.21 3.99 1.50
CA PHE A 18 5.90 3.49 0.16
C PHE A 18 4.61 4.13 -0.38
N GLN A 19 3.53 4.04 0.37
CA GLN A 19 2.22 4.48 -0.07
C GLN A 19 2.15 6.00 -0.25
N ALA A 20 2.72 6.78 0.67
CA ALA A 20 2.82 8.23 0.57
C ALA A 20 3.62 8.63 -0.68
N THR A 21 4.72 7.94 -0.98
CA THR A 21 5.52 8.18 -2.19
C THR A 21 4.71 7.86 -3.45
N VAL A 22 3.95 6.76 -3.46
CA VAL A 22 3.08 6.41 -4.58
C VAL A 22 2.03 7.49 -4.81
N THR A 23 1.33 7.89 -3.75
CA THR A 23 0.24 8.88 -3.81
C THR A 23 0.74 10.27 -4.22
N ALA A 24 1.86 10.73 -3.66
CA ALA A 24 2.32 12.11 -3.85
C ALA A 24 3.21 12.29 -5.09
N VAL A 25 3.94 11.26 -5.51
CA VAL A 25 4.97 11.37 -6.55
C VAL A 25 4.67 10.47 -7.75
N VAL A 26 4.56 9.16 -7.51
CA VAL A 26 4.54 8.16 -8.60
C VAL A 26 3.26 8.26 -9.42
N TYR A 27 2.10 8.28 -8.78
CA TYR A 27 0.82 8.33 -9.46
C TYR A 27 0.56 9.65 -10.17
N PRO A 28 0.87 10.83 -9.58
CA PRO A 28 0.82 12.08 -10.32
C PRO A 28 1.73 12.09 -11.56
N ALA A 29 2.92 11.49 -11.48
CA ALA A 29 3.80 11.36 -12.64
C ALA A 29 3.22 10.44 -13.71
N LEU A 30 2.71 9.27 -13.32
CA LEU A 30 2.08 8.31 -14.24
C LEU A 30 0.84 8.90 -14.92
N ALA A 31 0.02 9.66 -14.19
CA ALA A 31 -1.20 10.27 -14.71
C ALA A 31 -0.95 11.36 -15.77
N ARG A 32 0.28 11.88 -15.89
CA ARG A 32 0.68 12.85 -16.91
C ARG A 32 1.25 12.20 -18.18
N VAL A 33 1.40 10.88 -18.21
CA VAL A 33 1.94 10.17 -19.37
C VAL A 33 0.98 10.28 -20.55
N PRO A 34 1.42 10.75 -21.73
CA PRO A 34 0.58 10.80 -22.93
C PRO A 34 0.14 9.41 -23.39
N ALA A 35 -1.06 9.31 -23.97
CA ALA A 35 -1.63 8.03 -24.43
C ALA A 35 -0.70 7.23 -25.37
N ALA A 36 0.06 7.92 -26.23
CA ALA A 36 1.00 7.28 -27.16
C ALA A 36 2.18 6.56 -26.46
N GLN A 37 2.54 6.99 -25.25
CA GLN A 37 3.65 6.42 -24.46
C GLN A 37 3.15 5.47 -23.36
N TRP A 38 1.83 5.37 -23.19
CA TRP A 38 1.20 4.65 -22.09
C TRP A 38 1.60 3.16 -22.00
N PRO A 39 1.60 2.37 -23.08
CA PRO A 39 1.90 0.94 -22.98
C PRO A 39 3.29 0.67 -22.36
N ASP A 40 4.30 1.44 -22.79
CA ASP A 40 5.67 1.26 -22.30
C ASP A 40 5.84 1.79 -20.88
N ALA A 41 5.29 2.97 -20.58
CA ALA A 41 5.38 3.58 -19.26
C ALA A 41 4.61 2.79 -18.19
N HIS A 42 3.39 2.32 -18.49
CA HIS A 42 2.58 1.53 -17.57
C HIS A 42 3.21 0.16 -17.27
N ARG A 43 3.79 -0.48 -18.30
CA ARG A 43 4.54 -1.73 -18.11
C ARG A 43 5.76 -1.50 -17.22
N ALA A 44 6.58 -0.48 -17.50
CA ALA A 44 7.75 -0.15 -16.69
C ALA A 44 7.36 0.14 -15.22
N HIS A 45 6.31 0.93 -15.02
CA HIS A 45 5.75 1.21 -13.69
C HIS A 45 5.31 -0.08 -12.97
N THR A 46 4.50 -0.91 -13.63
CA THR A 46 3.92 -2.12 -13.03
C THR A 46 5.01 -3.13 -12.68
N THR A 47 6.01 -3.32 -13.55
CA THR A 47 7.15 -4.20 -13.29
C THR A 47 7.96 -3.72 -12.07
N ALA A 48 8.29 -2.42 -12.00
CA ALA A 48 9.07 -1.87 -10.90
C ALA A 48 8.32 -1.92 -9.57
N ILE A 49 7.04 -1.53 -9.55
CA ILE A 49 6.27 -1.41 -8.31
C ILE A 49 5.88 -2.77 -7.72
N THR A 50 5.70 -3.81 -8.56
CA THR A 50 5.28 -5.14 -8.10
C THR A 50 6.27 -5.73 -7.09
N GLY A 51 7.57 -5.64 -7.35
CA GLY A 51 8.59 -6.14 -6.41
C GLY A 51 8.55 -5.42 -5.06
N LEU A 52 8.39 -4.09 -5.08
CA LEU A 52 8.26 -3.29 -3.86
C LEU A 52 7.01 -3.64 -3.07
N VAL A 53 5.86 -3.78 -3.73
CA VAL A 53 4.60 -4.17 -3.09
C VAL A 53 4.74 -5.54 -2.43
N VAL A 54 5.30 -6.54 -3.13
CA VAL A 54 5.51 -7.87 -2.58
C VAL A 54 6.41 -7.83 -1.35
N GLY A 55 7.52 -7.09 -1.39
CA GLY A 55 8.42 -6.95 -0.25
C GLY A 55 7.76 -6.28 0.96
N VAL A 56 7.11 -5.14 0.75
CA VAL A 56 6.45 -4.36 1.82
C VAL A 56 5.26 -5.12 2.40
N TYR A 57 4.40 -5.71 1.57
CA TYR A 57 3.22 -6.44 2.04
C TYR A 57 3.63 -7.77 2.68
N GLY A 58 4.66 -8.44 2.16
CA GLY A 58 5.25 -9.63 2.78
C GLY A 58 5.79 -9.33 4.18
N ALA A 59 6.50 -8.22 4.36
CA ALA A 59 6.95 -7.77 5.68
C ALA A 59 5.78 -7.57 6.64
N LEU A 60 4.71 -6.87 6.21
CA LEU A 60 3.51 -6.67 7.02
C LEU A 60 2.81 -7.97 7.40
N VAL A 61 2.71 -8.95 6.49
CA VAL A 61 2.13 -10.26 6.80
C VAL A 61 2.94 -10.97 7.88
N VAL A 62 4.27 -10.98 7.75
CA VAL A 62 5.16 -11.65 8.70
C VAL A 62 5.11 -10.96 10.06
N THR A 63 5.32 -9.64 10.12
CA THR A 63 5.35 -8.91 11.39
C THR A 63 3.98 -8.83 12.03
N GLY A 64 2.92 -8.69 11.23
CA GLY A 64 1.54 -8.68 11.71
C GLY A 64 1.11 -10.05 12.25
N GLY A 65 1.49 -11.14 11.59
CA GLY A 65 1.27 -12.50 12.09
C GLY A 65 2.00 -12.76 13.40
N TRP A 66 3.24 -12.27 13.54
CA TRP A 66 3.99 -12.38 14.79
C TRP A 66 3.36 -11.55 15.92
N ALA A 67 2.91 -10.32 15.65
CA ALA A 67 2.21 -9.50 16.63
C ALA A 67 0.87 -10.12 17.09
N LEU A 68 0.09 -10.68 16.16
CA LEU A 68 -1.10 -11.46 16.47
C LEU A 68 -0.80 -12.67 17.35
N TRP A 69 0.30 -13.37 17.09
CA TRP A 69 0.71 -14.53 17.88
C TRP A 69 1.20 -14.18 19.29
N SER A 70 1.72 -12.96 19.48
CA SER A 70 2.35 -12.53 20.74
C SER A 70 1.37 -11.99 21.78
N GLY A 71 0.06 -11.98 21.50
CA GLY A 71 -0.97 -11.44 22.38
C GLY A 71 -1.24 -9.96 22.12
N PRO A 72 -2.04 -9.63 21.08
CA PRO A 72 -2.19 -8.25 20.61
C PRO A 72 -3.05 -7.43 21.57
N ASP A 73 -2.66 -6.18 21.77
CA ASP A 73 -3.48 -5.17 22.42
C ASP A 73 -4.44 -4.49 21.41
N ALA A 74 -5.25 -3.54 21.90
CA ALA A 74 -6.22 -2.83 21.07
C ALA A 74 -5.56 -2.02 19.93
N TRP A 75 -4.38 -1.44 20.19
CA TRP A 75 -3.63 -0.68 19.19
C TRP A 75 -3.07 -1.58 18.09
N THR A 76 -2.52 -2.74 18.46
CA THR A 76 -2.06 -3.75 17.52
C THR A 76 -3.21 -4.24 16.64
N LEU A 77 -4.36 -4.55 17.23
CA LEU A 77 -5.56 -4.95 16.47
C LEU A 77 -6.01 -3.85 15.49
N LEU A 78 -5.99 -2.59 15.91
CA LEU A 78 -6.32 -1.46 15.03
C LEU A 78 -5.32 -1.32 13.87
N ALA A 79 -4.02 -1.46 14.15
CA ALA A 79 -2.96 -1.41 13.12
C ALA A 79 -3.15 -2.53 12.08
N LEU A 80 -3.46 -3.73 12.54
CA LEU A 80 -3.72 -4.89 11.69
C LEU A 80 -5.01 -4.73 10.87
N ALA A 81 -6.08 -4.23 11.47
CA ALA A 81 -7.34 -3.96 10.78
C ALA A 81 -7.16 -2.90 9.68
N ALA A 82 -6.46 -1.80 9.96
CA ALA A 82 -6.15 -0.78 8.96
C ALA A 82 -5.25 -1.32 7.84
N THR A 83 -4.27 -2.16 8.17
CA THR A 83 -3.45 -2.87 7.18
C THR A 83 -4.29 -3.80 6.31
N ALA A 84 -5.23 -4.54 6.89
CA ALA A 84 -6.15 -5.41 6.16
C ALA A 84 -7.05 -4.62 5.20
N VAL A 85 -7.50 -3.42 5.58
CA VAL A 85 -8.23 -2.51 4.66
C VAL A 85 -7.35 -2.13 3.48
N ALA A 86 -6.08 -1.74 3.70
CA ALA A 86 -5.17 -1.43 2.62
C ALA A 86 -4.98 -2.63 1.67
N PHE A 87 -4.84 -3.85 2.20
CA PHE A 87 -4.74 -5.07 1.40
C PHE A 87 -6.02 -5.33 0.59
N ALA A 88 -7.18 -5.28 1.24
CA ALA A 88 -8.47 -5.50 0.59
C ALA A 88 -8.70 -4.50 -0.56
N VAL A 89 -8.45 -3.21 -0.33
CA VAL A 89 -8.57 -2.17 -1.36
C VAL A 89 -7.56 -2.40 -2.49
N THR A 90 -6.34 -2.85 -2.17
CA THR A 90 -5.33 -3.18 -3.17
C THR A 90 -5.79 -4.33 -4.06
N ALA A 91 -6.22 -5.43 -3.46
CA ALA A 91 -6.64 -6.65 -4.16
C ALA A 91 -7.94 -6.46 -4.95
N ALA A 92 -8.93 -5.80 -4.37
CA ALA A 92 -10.26 -5.67 -4.96
C ALA A 92 -10.40 -4.51 -5.95
N ALA A 93 -9.57 -3.45 -5.82
CA ALA A 93 -9.72 -2.25 -6.64
C ALA A 93 -8.44 -1.87 -7.39
N ALA A 94 -7.31 -1.70 -6.70
CA ALA A 94 -6.09 -1.20 -7.36
C ALA A 94 -5.53 -2.20 -8.38
N ALA A 95 -5.37 -3.47 -8.02
CA ALA A 95 -4.84 -4.49 -8.93
C ALA A 95 -5.75 -4.69 -10.16
N PRO A 96 -7.08 -4.82 -10.05
CA PRO A 96 -7.96 -4.86 -11.21
C PRO A 96 -7.91 -3.57 -12.05
N ALA A 97 -7.75 -2.40 -11.44
CA ALA A 97 -7.59 -1.15 -12.17
C ALA A 97 -6.30 -1.15 -13.02
N HIS A 98 -5.17 -1.61 -12.47
CA HIS A 98 -3.93 -1.79 -13.25
C HIS A 98 -4.08 -2.81 -14.37
N ALA A 99 -4.78 -3.93 -14.13
CA ALA A 99 -5.05 -4.93 -15.16
C ALA A 99 -5.93 -4.38 -16.31
N ARG A 100 -6.87 -3.48 -16.01
CA ARG A 100 -7.67 -2.80 -17.04
C ARG A 100 -6.89 -1.71 -17.77
N LEU A 101 -5.93 -1.09 -17.10
CA LEU A 101 -5.07 -0.05 -17.66
C LEU A 101 -3.94 -0.62 -18.52
N SER A 102 -3.60 -1.89 -18.38
CA SER A 102 -2.63 -2.56 -19.27
C SER A 102 -3.16 -2.70 -20.71
N THR A 103 -4.47 -2.62 -20.92
CA THR A 103 -5.09 -2.71 -22.26
C THR A 103 -5.11 -1.37 -22.99
N GLY A 104 -4.76 -0.26 -22.34
CA GLY A 104 -4.77 1.06 -22.97
C GLY A 104 -4.96 2.22 -21.99
N HIS A 105 -4.67 3.42 -22.47
CA HIS A 105 -4.79 4.66 -21.71
C HIS A 105 -6.28 5.05 -21.56
N ASP A 106 -6.72 5.26 -20.32
CA ASP A 106 -8.09 5.68 -20.00
C ASP A 106 -8.05 6.69 -18.83
N PRO A 107 -8.32 8.00 -19.08
CA PRO A 107 -8.30 9.04 -18.04
C PRO A 107 -9.30 8.79 -16.91
N GLY A 108 -10.45 8.18 -17.21
CA GLY A 108 -11.48 7.87 -16.22
C GLY A 108 -11.00 6.79 -15.25
N ARG A 109 -10.37 5.74 -15.79
CA ARG A 109 -9.75 4.68 -14.97
C ARG A 109 -8.56 5.19 -14.16
N ILE A 110 -7.73 6.07 -14.73
CA ILE A 110 -6.64 6.73 -13.99
C ILE A 110 -7.22 7.52 -12.83
N THR A 111 -8.23 8.36 -13.06
CA THR A 111 -8.87 9.15 -12.00
C THR A 111 -9.47 8.26 -10.90
N ALA A 112 -10.12 7.16 -11.28
CA ALA A 112 -10.65 6.19 -10.32
C ALA A 112 -9.54 5.53 -9.50
N LEU A 113 -8.42 5.15 -10.13
CA LEU A 113 -7.24 4.61 -9.45
C LEU A 113 -6.68 5.60 -8.42
N LEU A 114 -6.58 6.89 -8.76
CA LEU A 114 -6.12 7.91 -7.82
C LEU A 114 -7.04 8.06 -6.60
N ARG A 115 -8.36 7.86 -6.76
CA ARG A 115 -9.31 7.89 -5.63
C ARG A 115 -9.13 6.67 -4.73
N VAL A 116 -8.99 5.49 -5.32
CA VAL A 116 -8.69 4.23 -4.60
C VAL A 116 -7.38 4.36 -3.82
N ASP A 117 -6.39 5.01 -4.41
CA ASP A 117 -5.08 5.20 -3.79
C ASP A 117 -5.12 6.05 -2.52
N ARG A 118 -5.98 7.08 -2.48
CA ARG A 118 -6.18 7.90 -1.28
C ARG A 118 -6.72 7.08 -0.11
N VAL A 119 -7.59 6.10 -0.37
CA VAL A 119 -8.08 5.19 0.66
C VAL A 119 -6.94 4.33 1.19
N ARG A 120 -6.08 3.81 0.30
CA ARG A 120 -4.90 3.03 0.67
C ARG A 120 -3.90 3.87 1.50
N ALA A 121 -3.70 5.14 1.14
CA ALA A 121 -2.85 6.07 1.88
C ALA A 121 -3.41 6.43 3.27
N ALA A 122 -4.72 6.66 3.37
CA ALA A 122 -5.36 6.88 4.66
C ALA A 122 -5.25 5.63 5.55
N ALA A 123 -5.50 4.45 4.99
CA ALA A 123 -5.39 3.19 5.72
C ALA A 123 -3.95 2.92 6.20
N SER A 124 -2.92 3.18 5.37
CA SER A 124 -1.53 3.02 5.80
C SER A 124 -1.11 4.04 6.85
N ALA A 125 -1.63 5.27 6.80
CA ALA A 125 -1.41 6.29 7.82
C ALA A 125 -2.03 5.87 9.17
N VAL A 126 -3.27 5.37 9.16
CA VAL A 126 -3.93 4.85 10.37
C VAL A 126 -3.18 3.65 10.93
N ALA A 127 -2.72 2.74 10.07
CA ALA A 127 -1.92 1.58 10.50
C ALA A 127 -0.62 2.01 11.20
N LEU A 128 0.09 2.99 10.64
CA LEU A 128 1.29 3.54 11.26
C LEU A 128 0.99 4.21 12.60
N ALA A 129 -0.03 5.07 12.67
CA ALA A 129 -0.40 5.76 13.91
C ALA A 129 -0.79 4.77 15.02
N ALA A 130 -1.54 3.72 14.68
CA ALA A 130 -1.90 2.67 15.62
C ALA A 130 -0.69 1.82 16.04
N ALA A 131 0.24 1.52 15.13
CA ALA A 131 1.48 0.83 15.48
C ALA A 131 2.39 1.65 16.40
N VAL A 132 2.37 2.99 16.30
CA VAL A 132 3.00 3.88 17.29
C VAL A 132 2.29 3.79 18.64
N GLY A 133 0.96 3.70 18.64
CA GLY A 133 0.15 3.52 19.86
C GLY A 133 0.47 2.22 20.60
N ALA A 134 0.73 1.13 19.86
CA ALA A 134 1.08 -0.18 20.43
C ALA A 134 2.45 -0.23 21.13
N MET A 135 3.25 0.84 21.04
CA MET A 135 4.54 0.95 21.73
C MET A 135 4.43 1.47 23.18
N TRP A 136 3.23 1.85 23.62
CA TRP A 136 2.95 2.49 24.92
C TRP A 136 1.91 1.70 25.71
#